data_AF-A0A1J3IM59-F1
#
_entry.id   AF-A0A1J3IM59-F1
#
_cell.length_a   1.000
_cell.length_b   1.000
_cell.length_c   1.000
_cell.angle_alpha   90.00
_cell.angle_beta   90.00
_cell.angle_gamma   90.00
#
_symmetry.space_group_name_H-M   'P 1'
#
loop_
_entity.id
_entity.type
_entity.pdbx_description
1 polymer ?
#
loop_
_entity_poly.entity_id
_entity_poly.type
_entity_poly.pdbx_seq_one_letter_code
_entity_poly.pdbx_strand_id
1 'polypeptide(L)'
;HVAYSLLSSLSLSSLSLSHKLKTNLTLDTSLLYKSLPFSSHSSSQQKKLQTFIIPTTKKLKPFFILTMTDHQNQAQHRPVPVHVTNSDQNPNPNNLPNFLLSVRLKYVKLGYHYLISNALYILLLPLLAATIANLSSFSLNDLTLLYNTLRFHFLSATLATALLISLSTAYFTTRPRRVFLLDFSCYKPDPSLICTRETFMDRSQRVGIFTEDNLAFQQKILERSGLGQKTYFPEALLRAPPNPCMEEARKEAETVMFGAIDAVLEKTGVKPKDIGILVVNCSLFNPTPSLSAMIVNKYKLRGNILSFNLGGMGCSAGLISIDLAKQLLQVQPNSYALVVSTENITQNWYLGNDRSMLLSNCIFRMGGAAVLLTNRSSDRSRSKYQLIHTVRTHKGADDNAFGCVYQREDNNAEETGKVGVSLSKNLMAIAGEALKTNITTLGPLVLPMSEQLLFFATLVARKVFKVKKIKPYIPDFKLAFEHFCIHAGGRAVLDEIEKNLDLSEWHMEPSRMTLNRFGNTSSSSLWYELAYSEAKGRIKRGDRTWQIAFGSGFKCNSAVWKALKTIDPMNLEKTNPWMDEIHEFPVAVPRITPVSSSS
;
A
#
# COMPACT_ATOMS: atom_id res chain seq x y z
N HIS A 1 -30.27 -42.41 -30.32
CA HIS A 1 -30.07 -41.57 -31.53
C HIS A 1 -30.42 -40.09 -31.34
N VAL A 2 -31.50 -39.71 -30.65
CA VAL A 2 -31.85 -38.27 -30.43
C VAL A 2 -30.88 -37.54 -29.49
N ALA A 3 -30.30 -38.22 -28.49
CA ALA A 3 -29.31 -37.63 -27.58
C ALA A 3 -27.96 -37.28 -28.25
N TYR A 4 -27.57 -37.99 -29.32
CA TYR A 4 -26.32 -37.74 -30.03
C TYR A 4 -26.43 -36.54 -30.99
N SER A 5 -27.63 -36.29 -31.53
CA SER A 5 -27.92 -35.14 -32.40
C SER A 5 -27.86 -33.80 -31.63
N LEU A 6 -28.41 -33.77 -30.41
CA LEU A 6 -28.42 -32.57 -29.55
C LEU A 6 -27.04 -32.21 -28.96
N LEU A 7 -26.18 -33.19 -28.69
CA LEU A 7 -24.80 -32.93 -28.24
C LEU A 7 -23.93 -32.34 -29.35
N SER A 8 -24.19 -32.67 -30.62
CA SER A 8 -23.48 -32.09 -31.76
C SER A 8 -23.86 -30.62 -32.01
N SER A 9 -25.13 -30.25 -31.82
CA SER A 9 -25.60 -28.87 -32.05
C SER A 9 -25.24 -27.89 -30.92
N LEU A 10 -25.10 -28.37 -29.68
CA LEU A 10 -24.64 -27.58 -28.53
C LEU A 10 -23.11 -27.35 -28.53
N SER A 11 -22.34 -28.27 -29.10
CA SER A 11 -20.90 -28.11 -29.33
C SER A 11 -20.60 -27.06 -30.41
N LEU A 12 -21.38 -27.02 -31.50
CA LEU A 12 -21.19 -26.06 -32.59
C LEU A 12 -21.64 -24.63 -32.23
N SER A 13 -22.66 -24.48 -31.39
CA SER A 13 -23.16 -23.16 -30.96
C SER A 13 -22.26 -22.50 -29.89
N SER A 14 -21.65 -23.29 -28.99
CA SER A 14 -20.69 -22.77 -28.00
C SER A 14 -19.33 -22.38 -28.62
N LEU A 15 -18.87 -23.08 -29.66
CA LEU A 15 -17.69 -22.65 -30.43
C LEU A 15 -17.97 -21.39 -31.27
N SER A 16 -19.16 -21.25 -31.85
CA SER A 16 -19.56 -20.07 -32.64
C SER A 16 -19.66 -18.79 -31.80
N LEU A 17 -20.16 -18.89 -30.56
CA LEU A 17 -20.23 -17.75 -29.63
C LEU A 17 -18.85 -17.35 -29.08
N SER A 18 -17.97 -18.32 -28.84
CA SER A 18 -16.56 -18.10 -28.44
C SER A 18 -15.74 -17.45 -29.56
N HIS A 19 -16.03 -17.78 -30.82
CA HIS A 19 -15.35 -17.17 -31.98
C HIS A 19 -15.87 -15.75 -32.28
N LYS A 20 -17.18 -15.49 -32.14
CA LYS A 20 -17.77 -14.15 -32.37
C LYS A 20 -17.43 -13.12 -31.30
N LEU A 21 -17.17 -13.54 -30.06
CA LEU A 21 -16.71 -12.65 -28.99
C LEU A 21 -15.19 -12.37 -29.01
N LYS A 22 -14.42 -13.11 -29.82
CA LYS A 22 -12.98 -12.89 -30.03
C LYS A 22 -12.62 -12.09 -31.30
N THR A 23 -13.57 -11.87 -32.21
CA THR A 23 -13.32 -11.20 -33.51
C THR A 23 -13.60 -9.69 -33.56
N ASN A 24 -13.97 -9.03 -32.45
CA ASN A 24 -14.19 -7.57 -32.42
C ASN A 24 -13.06 -6.76 -31.76
N LEU A 25 -11.88 -7.34 -31.60
CA LEU A 25 -10.66 -6.63 -31.18
C LEU A 25 -9.44 -7.27 -31.86
N THR A 26 -9.29 -7.01 -33.15
CA THR A 26 -8.02 -7.19 -33.87
C THR A 26 -8.00 -6.16 -34.99
N LEU A 27 -7.38 -5.02 -34.70
CA LEU A 27 -7.02 -4.05 -35.71
C LEU A 27 -5.78 -4.58 -36.44
N ASP A 28 -5.95 -4.65 -37.75
CA ASP A 28 -5.09 -5.23 -38.77
C ASP A 28 -3.70 -4.57 -38.78
N THR A 29 -2.65 -5.34 -38.51
CA THR A 29 -1.25 -4.96 -38.79
C THR A 29 -0.44 -6.20 -39.17
N SER A 30 -0.66 -6.76 -40.36
CA SER A 30 0.39 -7.52 -41.05
C SER A 30 0.14 -7.60 -42.56
N LEU A 31 0.68 -6.63 -43.29
CA LEU A 31 0.99 -6.78 -44.72
C LEU A 31 2.43 -6.30 -44.93
N LEU A 32 3.20 -7.13 -45.63
CA LEU A 32 4.64 -7.05 -45.92
C LEU A 32 5.57 -7.46 -44.77
N TYR A 33 6.05 -8.70 -44.81
CA TYR A 33 7.40 -9.01 -45.31
C TYR A 33 7.60 -10.53 -45.34
N LYS A 34 7.79 -11.10 -46.53
CA LYS A 34 8.30 -12.45 -46.72
C LYS A 34 9.61 -12.35 -47.52
N SER A 35 10.61 -13.06 -47.00
CA SER A 35 11.75 -13.71 -47.67
C SER A 35 12.80 -12.86 -48.38
N LEU A 36 14.04 -12.84 -47.87
CA LEU A 36 15.13 -13.73 -48.31
C LEU A 36 16.38 -13.57 -47.39
N PRO A 37 17.27 -14.58 -47.29
CA PRO A 37 18.40 -14.64 -46.35
C PRO A 37 19.71 -14.16 -47.00
N PHE A 38 20.74 -13.79 -46.22
CA PHE A 38 22.16 -14.13 -46.49
C PHE A 38 23.10 -13.63 -45.37
N SER A 39 24.24 -14.30 -45.29
CA SER A 39 25.28 -14.30 -44.27
C SER A 39 26.38 -13.25 -44.44
N SER A 40 27.14 -13.07 -43.34
CA SER A 40 28.61 -12.88 -43.25
C SER A 40 29.35 -11.64 -43.80
N HIS A 41 30.22 -11.11 -42.91
CA HIS A 41 31.51 -10.44 -43.11
C HIS A 41 31.66 -8.90 -43.07
N SER A 42 32.32 -8.47 -41.98
CA SER A 42 33.52 -7.61 -41.84
C SER A 42 33.65 -6.19 -42.42
N SER A 43 34.26 -5.36 -41.54
CA SER A 43 35.29 -4.33 -41.75
C SER A 43 34.93 -2.92 -42.24
N SER A 44 35.06 -1.98 -41.28
CA SER A 44 35.92 -0.78 -41.26
C SER A 44 35.78 0.37 -42.29
N GLN A 45 35.97 1.59 -41.74
CA GLN A 45 36.35 2.86 -42.40
C GLN A 45 35.25 3.60 -43.20
N GLN A 46 35.29 4.92 -43.44
CA GLN A 46 35.69 6.15 -42.76
C GLN A 46 35.18 7.28 -43.70
N LYS A 47 34.71 8.41 -43.13
CA LYS A 47 34.76 9.79 -43.68
C LYS A 47 34.13 10.18 -45.05
N LYS A 48 33.26 11.21 -44.94
CA LYS A 48 33.18 12.50 -45.69
C LYS A 48 32.69 12.58 -47.14
N LEU A 49 31.58 13.34 -47.28
CA LEU A 49 31.28 14.46 -48.21
C LEU A 49 31.94 14.48 -49.61
N GLN A 50 31.12 14.58 -50.68
CA GLN A 50 30.88 15.84 -51.42
C GLN A 50 29.89 15.69 -52.60
N THR A 51 29.43 16.84 -53.06
CA THR A 51 28.25 17.24 -53.85
C THR A 51 28.46 17.29 -55.37
N PHE A 52 27.41 17.08 -56.17
CA PHE A 52 27.15 17.61 -57.55
C PHE A 52 25.62 17.51 -57.79
N ILE A 53 24.76 18.56 -57.90
CA ILE A 53 24.54 19.72 -58.80
C ILE A 53 23.82 19.40 -60.15
N ILE A 54 22.47 19.64 -60.15
CA ILE A 54 21.56 20.30 -61.16
C ILE A 54 21.18 19.52 -62.48
N PRO A 55 19.98 19.64 -63.12
CA PRO A 55 18.91 20.66 -62.99
C PRO A 55 17.44 20.20 -62.82
N THR A 56 16.64 21.22 -62.45
CA THR A 56 15.19 21.34 -62.28
C THR A 56 14.30 21.15 -63.51
N THR A 57 13.06 20.66 -63.32
CA THR A 57 11.82 21.40 -63.65
C THR A 57 10.54 20.83 -62.99
N LYS A 58 9.84 21.72 -62.27
CA LYS A 58 8.36 21.84 -62.09
C LYS A 58 7.52 20.70 -61.49
N LYS A 59 7.17 20.82 -60.20
CA LYS A 59 5.85 21.27 -59.64
C LYS A 59 5.62 20.63 -58.27
N LEU A 60 5.63 21.45 -57.20
CA LEU A 60 4.62 21.53 -56.13
C LEU A 60 5.16 22.44 -55.01
N LYS A 61 4.29 23.34 -54.52
CA LYS A 61 4.62 24.44 -53.62
C LYS A 61 5.13 23.93 -52.25
N PRO A 62 6.09 24.63 -51.63
CA PRO A 62 6.74 24.18 -50.41
C PRO A 62 6.12 24.78 -49.14
N PHE A 63 6.23 24.04 -48.05
CA PHE A 63 6.53 24.60 -46.72
C PHE A 63 7.90 25.26 -46.78
N PHE A 64 8.10 26.48 -46.26
CA PHE A 64 9.27 26.83 -45.44
C PHE A 64 9.11 28.22 -44.79
N ILE A 65 9.23 28.22 -43.47
CA ILE A 65 10.01 29.11 -42.60
C ILE A 65 10.49 30.43 -43.25
N LEU A 66 10.17 31.57 -42.62
CA LEU A 66 11.21 32.57 -42.35
C LEU A 66 10.91 33.46 -41.14
N THR A 67 12.02 33.74 -40.49
CA THR A 67 12.29 34.53 -39.30
C THR A 67 11.86 36.00 -39.38
N MET A 68 11.46 36.49 -38.21
CA MET A 68 11.53 37.85 -37.64
C MET A 68 12.01 38.99 -38.54
N THR A 69 11.13 39.99 -38.69
CA THR A 69 11.48 41.42 -38.76
C THR A 69 10.47 42.20 -37.91
N ASP A 70 11.01 43.04 -37.03
CA ASP A 70 10.32 44.07 -36.26
C ASP A 70 9.49 45.00 -37.14
N HIS A 71 8.26 45.28 -36.72
CA HIS A 71 7.77 46.65 -36.61
C HIS A 71 6.51 46.72 -35.74
N GLN A 72 6.60 47.63 -34.78
CA GLN A 72 5.59 48.01 -33.79
C GLN A 72 4.19 48.20 -34.39
N ASN A 73 3.19 47.61 -33.74
CA ASN A 73 1.94 48.34 -33.55
C ASN A 73 1.30 47.96 -32.21
N GLN A 74 1.12 48.99 -31.39
CA GLN A 74 0.52 48.96 -30.06
C GLN A 74 -0.94 48.47 -30.17
N ALA A 75 -1.21 47.27 -29.66
CA ALA A 75 -2.56 46.84 -29.32
C ALA A 75 -2.60 46.57 -27.82
N GLN A 76 -3.25 47.49 -27.10
CA GLN A 76 -3.52 47.44 -25.67
C GLN A 76 -4.10 46.08 -25.29
N HIS A 77 -3.37 45.31 -24.46
CA HIS A 77 -3.95 44.18 -23.74
C HIS A 77 -5.01 44.70 -22.78
N ARG A 78 -6.28 44.59 -23.18
CA ARG A 78 -7.41 44.66 -22.24
C ARG A 78 -7.34 43.42 -21.34
N PRO A 79 -7.26 43.56 -20.01
CA PRO A 79 -7.47 42.43 -19.12
C PRO A 79 -8.92 41.96 -19.28
N VAL A 80 -9.08 40.64 -19.43
CA VAL A 80 -10.38 39.98 -19.35
C VAL A 80 -10.96 40.29 -17.97
N PRO A 81 -12.17 40.89 -17.87
CA PRO A 81 -12.72 41.25 -16.58
C PRO A 81 -13.08 39.97 -15.83
N VAL A 82 -12.32 39.70 -14.77
CA VAL A 82 -12.79 38.85 -13.68
C VAL A 82 -13.95 39.60 -13.05
N HIS A 83 -15.16 39.08 -13.19
CA HIS A 83 -16.30 39.57 -12.41
C HIS A 83 -16.00 39.32 -10.94
N VAL A 84 -15.48 40.36 -10.27
CA VAL A 84 -15.48 40.45 -8.82
C VAL A 84 -16.92 40.73 -8.41
N THR A 85 -17.64 39.70 -8.02
CA THR A 85 -18.86 39.88 -7.25
C THR A 85 -18.45 40.40 -5.88
N ASN A 86 -18.64 41.70 -5.64
CA ASN A 86 -18.67 42.26 -4.29
C ASN A 86 -19.82 41.60 -3.53
N SER A 87 -19.50 40.61 -2.71
CA SER A 87 -20.38 40.10 -1.67
C SER A 87 -19.85 40.51 -0.31
N ASP A 88 -19.92 41.82 -0.01
CA ASP A 88 -20.07 42.29 1.36
C ASP A 88 -21.48 41.93 1.83
N GLN A 89 -21.67 40.65 2.18
CA GLN A 89 -22.80 40.21 2.99
C GLN A 89 -22.28 39.17 3.99
N ASN A 90 -22.46 39.48 5.27
CA ASN A 90 -22.16 38.62 6.41
C ASN A 90 -22.48 37.14 6.13
N PRO A 91 -21.53 36.20 6.34
CA PRO A 91 -21.81 34.79 6.15
C PRO A 91 -22.80 34.32 7.22
N ASN A 92 -24.03 34.06 6.80
CA ASN A 92 -25.02 33.37 7.60
C ASN A 92 -24.50 31.93 7.85
N PRO A 93 -24.30 31.47 9.11
CA PRO A 93 -23.49 30.28 9.43
C PRO A 93 -24.14 28.93 9.10
N ASN A 94 -25.16 28.90 8.24
CA ASN A 94 -26.04 27.73 8.06
C ASN A 94 -26.01 27.05 6.68
N ASN A 95 -25.23 27.51 5.70
CA ASN A 95 -25.12 26.81 4.41
C ASN A 95 -23.74 26.18 4.22
N LEU A 96 -23.54 25.04 4.90
CA LEU A 96 -22.50 24.08 4.52
C LEU A 96 -22.83 23.48 3.13
N PRO A 97 -21.88 23.36 2.20
CA PRO A 97 -22.05 22.54 1.01
C PRO A 97 -22.43 21.11 1.43
N ASN A 98 -23.25 20.44 0.62
CA ASN A 98 -24.04 19.21 0.88
C ASN A 98 -23.26 17.95 1.37
N PHE A 99 -22.50 18.08 2.44
CA PHE A 99 -21.73 17.02 3.10
C PHE A 99 -22.66 15.99 3.76
N LEU A 100 -23.82 16.45 4.24
CA LEU A 100 -24.87 15.62 4.86
C LEU A 100 -25.46 14.59 3.89
N LEU A 101 -25.60 14.94 2.62
CA LEU A 101 -26.04 14.02 1.56
C LEU A 101 -24.99 12.93 1.32
N SER A 102 -23.70 13.28 1.26
CA SER A 102 -22.61 12.31 1.06
C SER A 102 -22.50 11.29 2.20
N VAL A 103 -22.72 11.74 3.44
CA VAL A 103 -22.64 10.91 4.64
C VAL A 103 -23.90 10.05 4.79
N ARG A 104 -25.10 10.61 4.59
CA ARG A 104 -26.34 9.82 4.52
C ARG A 104 -26.26 8.76 3.42
N LEU A 105 -25.77 9.12 2.22
CA LEU A 105 -25.63 8.17 1.11
C LEU A 105 -24.64 7.05 1.41
N LYS A 106 -23.51 7.32 2.07
CA LYS A 106 -22.54 6.28 2.46
C LYS A 106 -23.13 5.28 3.46
N TYR A 107 -23.86 5.75 4.47
CA TYR A 107 -24.44 4.87 5.49
C TYR A 107 -25.73 4.18 5.04
N VAL A 108 -26.56 4.84 4.23
CA VAL A 108 -27.68 4.19 3.54
C VAL A 108 -27.16 3.13 2.58
N LYS A 109 -26.08 3.40 1.82
CA LYS A 109 -25.40 2.37 1.01
C LYS A 109 -24.87 1.23 1.85
N LEU A 110 -24.35 1.47 3.06
CA LEU A 110 -23.85 0.42 3.94
C LEU A 110 -24.99 -0.47 4.47
N GLY A 111 -26.09 0.14 4.95
CA GLY A 111 -27.29 -0.57 5.39
C GLY A 111 -27.95 -1.34 4.24
N TYR A 112 -28.04 -0.72 3.06
CA TYR A 112 -28.57 -1.32 1.84
C TYR A 112 -27.66 -2.44 1.31
N HIS A 113 -26.34 -2.27 1.37
CA HIS A 113 -25.37 -3.30 1.03
C HIS A 113 -25.44 -4.48 1.99
N TYR A 114 -25.66 -4.25 3.28
CA TYR A 114 -25.87 -5.32 4.27
C TYR A 114 -27.17 -6.08 4.02
N LEU A 115 -28.27 -5.34 3.79
CA LEU A 115 -29.57 -5.91 3.44
C LEU A 115 -29.47 -6.73 2.15
N ILE A 116 -28.83 -6.23 1.09
CA ILE A 116 -28.65 -6.99 -0.16
C ILE A 116 -27.69 -8.16 0.00
N SER A 117 -26.56 -7.97 0.68
CA SER A 117 -25.53 -9.03 0.83
C SER A 117 -26.02 -10.19 1.67
N ASN A 118 -26.96 -9.94 2.59
CA ASN A 118 -27.55 -10.96 3.45
C ASN A 118 -29.03 -11.27 3.17
N ALA A 119 -29.67 -10.55 2.24
CA ALA A 119 -31.09 -10.73 1.87
C ALA A 119 -31.36 -12.17 1.45
N LEU A 120 -30.43 -12.74 0.66
CA LEU A 120 -30.57 -14.13 0.23
C LEU A 120 -30.63 -15.07 1.42
N TYR A 121 -29.80 -14.89 2.45
CA TYR A 121 -29.81 -15.72 3.66
C TYR A 121 -31.05 -15.49 4.52
N ILE A 122 -31.47 -14.22 4.70
CA ILE A 122 -32.66 -13.86 5.48
C ILE A 122 -33.93 -14.42 4.83
N LEU A 123 -33.98 -14.42 3.49
CA LEU A 123 -35.13 -14.90 2.71
C LEU A 123 -35.10 -16.43 2.52
N LEU A 124 -33.92 -17.05 2.51
CA LEU A 124 -33.76 -18.51 2.47
C LEU A 124 -33.91 -19.18 3.83
N LEU A 125 -33.70 -18.50 4.96
CA LEU A 125 -33.81 -19.09 6.30
C LEU A 125 -35.21 -19.66 6.60
N PRO A 126 -36.32 -18.96 6.30
CA PRO A 126 -37.67 -19.51 6.43
C PRO A 126 -37.92 -20.68 5.47
N LEU A 127 -37.35 -20.63 4.26
CA LEU A 127 -37.45 -21.70 3.27
C LEU A 127 -36.68 -22.95 3.72
N LEU A 128 -35.51 -22.76 4.32
CA LEU A 128 -34.69 -23.82 4.91
C LEU A 128 -35.38 -24.43 6.13
N ALA A 129 -35.97 -23.62 7.00
CA ALA A 129 -36.76 -24.09 8.13
C ALA A 129 -37.99 -24.88 7.68
N ALA A 130 -38.70 -24.42 6.64
CA ALA A 130 -39.85 -25.12 6.07
C ALA A 130 -39.45 -26.44 5.38
N THR A 131 -38.31 -26.48 4.68
CA THR A 131 -37.81 -27.71 4.06
C THR A 131 -37.34 -28.73 5.11
N ILE A 132 -36.66 -28.29 6.17
CA ILE A 132 -36.27 -29.17 7.29
C ILE A 132 -37.51 -29.72 8.01
N ALA A 133 -38.54 -28.88 8.23
CA ALA A 133 -39.81 -29.32 8.80
C ALA A 133 -40.51 -30.38 7.92
N ASN A 134 -40.52 -30.19 6.59
CA ASN A 134 -41.09 -31.17 5.66
C ASN A 134 -40.24 -32.45 5.50
N LEU A 135 -38.92 -32.37 5.69
CA LEU A 135 -38.02 -33.53 5.71
C LEU A 135 -38.23 -34.38 6.98
N SER A 136 -38.73 -33.79 8.07
CA SER A 136 -39.03 -34.53 9.30
C SER A 136 -40.29 -35.40 9.21
N SER A 137 -41.16 -35.15 8.23
CA SER A 137 -42.39 -35.92 7.95
C SER A 137 -42.26 -36.84 6.73
N PHE A 138 -41.04 -37.08 6.25
CA PHE A 138 -40.75 -37.77 4.98
C PHE A 138 -40.98 -39.28 5.09
N SER A 139 -41.88 -39.84 4.27
CA SER A 139 -42.20 -41.27 4.22
C SER A 139 -41.67 -41.95 2.95
N LEU A 140 -41.60 -43.28 2.92
CA LEU A 140 -41.17 -44.04 1.72
C LEU A 140 -42.13 -43.84 0.53
N ASN A 141 -43.40 -43.49 0.76
CA ASN A 141 -44.36 -43.19 -0.31
C ASN A 141 -44.06 -41.85 -1.02
N ASP A 142 -43.40 -40.92 -0.34
CA ASP A 142 -43.03 -39.61 -0.89
C ASP A 142 -41.89 -39.72 -1.92
N LEU A 143 -41.05 -40.76 -1.83
CA LEU A 143 -40.02 -41.07 -2.84
C LEU A 143 -40.64 -41.50 -4.16
N THR A 144 -41.69 -42.33 -4.13
CA THR A 144 -42.45 -42.74 -5.31
C THR A 144 -43.20 -41.55 -5.93
N LEU A 145 -43.76 -40.65 -5.11
CA LEU A 145 -44.40 -39.44 -5.59
C LEU A 145 -43.39 -38.49 -6.24
N LEU A 146 -42.26 -38.23 -5.58
CA LEU A 146 -41.16 -37.40 -6.09
C LEU A 146 -40.61 -37.93 -7.42
N TYR A 147 -40.43 -39.25 -7.54
CA TYR A 147 -39.99 -39.90 -8.77
C TYR A 147 -41.00 -39.70 -9.91
N ASN A 148 -42.30 -39.87 -9.65
CA ASN A 148 -43.34 -39.62 -10.63
C ASN A 148 -43.43 -38.13 -11.01
N THR A 149 -43.36 -37.21 -10.04
CA THR A 149 -43.36 -35.77 -10.29
C THR A 149 -42.14 -35.32 -11.11
N LEU A 150 -40.94 -35.83 -10.81
CA LEU A 150 -39.72 -35.57 -11.60
C LEU A 150 -39.82 -36.12 -13.02
N ARG A 151 -40.50 -37.26 -13.22
CA ARG A 151 -40.75 -37.85 -14.54
C ARG A 151 -41.71 -37.00 -15.38
N PHE A 152 -42.77 -36.46 -14.79
CA PHE A 152 -43.74 -35.58 -15.47
C PHE A 152 -43.22 -34.14 -15.67
N HIS A 153 -42.35 -33.67 -14.78
CA HIS A 153 -41.78 -32.31 -14.79
C HIS A 153 -40.28 -32.29 -15.15
N PHE A 154 -39.83 -33.23 -16.00
CA PHE A 154 -38.43 -33.35 -16.40
C PHE A 154 -37.86 -32.05 -16.98
N LEU A 155 -38.66 -31.32 -17.77
CA LEU A 155 -38.23 -30.05 -18.36
C LEU A 155 -38.02 -28.94 -17.31
N SER A 156 -38.90 -28.81 -16.32
CA SER A 156 -38.70 -27.80 -15.26
C SER A 156 -37.58 -28.18 -14.30
N ALA A 157 -37.41 -29.48 -13.99
CA ALA A 157 -36.30 -29.97 -13.18
C ALA A 157 -34.93 -29.74 -13.86
N THR A 158 -34.85 -29.99 -15.17
CA THR A 158 -33.62 -29.72 -15.96
C THR A 158 -33.35 -28.22 -16.08
N LEU A 159 -34.36 -27.39 -16.32
CA LEU A 159 -34.23 -25.92 -16.35
C LEU A 159 -33.80 -25.37 -14.98
N ALA A 160 -34.38 -25.85 -13.89
CA ALA A 160 -34.01 -25.45 -12.53
C ALA A 160 -32.56 -25.84 -12.21
N THR A 161 -32.14 -27.05 -12.60
CA THR A 161 -30.76 -27.50 -12.41
C THR A 161 -29.77 -26.69 -13.25
N ALA A 162 -30.10 -26.41 -14.52
CA ALA A 162 -29.29 -25.56 -15.38
C ALA A 162 -29.18 -24.13 -14.83
N LEU A 163 -30.27 -23.58 -14.31
CA LEU A 163 -30.28 -22.28 -13.65
C LEU A 163 -29.42 -22.28 -12.39
N LEU A 164 -29.51 -23.32 -11.55
CA LEU A 164 -28.68 -23.47 -10.35
C LEU A 164 -27.19 -23.57 -10.70
N ILE A 165 -26.83 -24.34 -11.73
CA ILE A 165 -25.44 -24.47 -12.20
C ILE A 165 -24.96 -23.13 -12.76
N SER A 166 -25.78 -22.43 -13.56
CA SER A 166 -25.45 -21.12 -14.11
C SER A 166 -25.23 -20.07 -13.01
N LEU A 167 -26.17 -19.97 -12.07
CA LEU A 167 -26.09 -19.05 -10.92
C LEU A 167 -24.89 -19.40 -10.02
N SER A 168 -24.63 -20.68 -9.77
CA SER A 168 -23.47 -21.13 -9.01
C SER A 168 -22.17 -20.78 -9.73
N THR A 169 -22.09 -21.03 -11.04
CA THR A 169 -20.92 -20.70 -11.86
C THR A 169 -20.68 -19.19 -11.88
N ALA A 170 -21.72 -18.39 -12.11
CA ALA A 170 -21.66 -16.94 -12.04
C ALA A 170 -21.20 -16.48 -10.65
N TYR A 171 -21.73 -17.06 -9.59
CA TYR A 171 -21.35 -16.74 -8.22
C TYR A 171 -19.88 -17.04 -7.91
N PHE A 172 -19.40 -18.23 -8.28
CA PHE A 172 -18.01 -18.62 -8.03
C PHE A 172 -17.01 -17.86 -8.91
N THR A 173 -17.40 -17.46 -10.13
CA THR A 173 -16.54 -16.70 -11.04
C THR A 173 -16.51 -15.20 -10.76
N THR A 174 -17.61 -14.63 -10.23
CA THR A 174 -17.69 -13.20 -9.85
C THR A 174 -17.20 -12.90 -8.44
N ARG A 175 -17.06 -13.93 -7.58
CA ARG A 175 -16.54 -13.76 -6.24
C ARG A 175 -15.08 -13.30 -6.26
N PRO A 176 -14.72 -12.26 -5.48
CA PRO A 176 -13.33 -11.87 -5.30
C PRO A 176 -12.49 -13.03 -4.78
N ARG A 177 -11.31 -13.21 -5.38
CA ARG A 177 -10.34 -14.22 -4.95
C ARG A 177 -9.73 -13.79 -3.63
N ARG A 178 -9.58 -14.74 -2.72
CA ARG A 178 -8.87 -14.53 -1.46
C ARG A 178 -7.39 -14.29 -1.76
N VAL A 179 -6.80 -13.37 -1.01
CA VAL A 179 -5.37 -13.06 -1.06
C VAL A 179 -4.74 -13.55 0.24
N PHE A 180 -3.69 -14.33 0.10
CA PHE A 180 -2.94 -14.90 1.19
C PHE A 180 -1.54 -14.29 1.23
N LEU A 181 -1.04 -14.07 2.45
CA LEU A 181 0.35 -13.77 2.71
C LEU A 181 1.07 -15.10 2.94
N LEU A 182 1.88 -15.49 1.96
CA LEU A 182 2.63 -16.73 2.01
C LEU A 182 3.68 -16.64 3.11
N ASP A 183 4.57 -15.65 3.00
CA ASP A 183 5.52 -15.25 4.03
C ASP A 183 6.03 -13.82 3.78
N PHE A 184 6.79 -13.28 4.71
CA PHE A 184 7.52 -12.02 4.58
C PHE A 184 8.88 -12.10 5.28
N SER A 185 9.75 -11.15 4.96
CA SER A 185 11.05 -10.97 5.58
C SER A 185 11.30 -9.48 5.79
N CYS A 186 12.05 -9.18 6.84
CA CYS A 186 12.59 -7.85 7.07
C CYS A 186 14.11 -7.94 7.02
N TYR A 187 14.75 -6.99 6.35
CA TYR A 187 16.19 -6.92 6.31
C TYR A 187 16.74 -6.49 7.68
N LYS A 188 17.65 -7.28 8.25
CA LYS A 188 18.41 -6.90 9.44
C LYS A 188 19.82 -6.49 8.98
N PRO A 189 20.17 -5.20 9.03
CA PRO A 189 21.49 -4.75 8.60
C PRO A 189 22.62 -5.32 9.46
N ASP A 190 23.83 -5.33 8.89
CA ASP A 190 25.04 -5.78 9.57
C ASP A 190 25.31 -4.94 10.85
N PRO A 191 25.77 -5.55 11.97
CA PRO A 191 26.08 -4.83 13.20
C PRO A 191 27.07 -3.67 13.04
N SER A 192 27.95 -3.69 12.04
CA SER A 192 28.87 -2.57 11.72
C SER A 192 28.14 -1.28 11.32
N LEU A 193 26.87 -1.37 10.92
CA LEU A 193 26.02 -0.23 10.55
C LEU A 193 25.22 0.33 11.73
N ILE A 194 25.45 -0.17 12.95
CA ILE A 194 24.80 0.36 14.16
C ILE A 194 25.28 1.80 14.39
N CYS A 195 24.32 2.69 14.58
CA CYS A 195 24.51 4.09 14.90
C CYS A 195 23.86 4.40 16.25
N THR A 196 24.72 4.61 17.25
CA THR A 196 24.30 5.13 18.56
C THR A 196 23.95 6.62 18.46
N ARG A 197 23.25 7.17 19.46
CA ARG A 197 22.96 8.61 19.49
C ARG A 197 24.24 9.44 19.54
N GLU A 198 25.25 8.96 20.26
CA GLU A 198 26.56 9.59 20.38
C GLU A 198 27.29 9.60 19.02
N THR A 199 27.29 8.47 18.32
CA THR A 199 27.86 8.36 16.98
C THR A 199 27.16 9.31 16.02
N PHE A 200 25.81 9.35 16.05
CA PHE A 200 25.04 10.29 15.24
C PHE A 200 25.45 11.74 15.49
N MET A 201 25.54 12.15 16.77
CA MET A 201 25.90 13.52 17.13
C MET A 201 27.34 13.86 16.74
N ASP A 202 28.29 12.96 16.97
CA ASP A 202 29.68 13.11 16.52
C ASP A 202 29.74 13.27 14.99
N ARG A 203 29.01 12.45 14.22
CA ARG A 203 28.96 12.57 12.76
C ARG A 203 28.36 13.89 12.32
N SER A 204 27.21 14.28 12.89
CA SER A 204 26.58 15.58 12.59
C SER A 204 27.51 16.76 12.89
N GLN A 205 28.26 16.72 13.99
CA GLN A 205 29.23 17.76 14.33
C GLN A 205 30.41 17.80 13.33
N ARG A 206 30.96 16.63 12.97
CA ARG A 206 32.09 16.53 12.02
C ARG A 206 31.76 16.96 10.60
N VAL A 207 30.49 16.94 10.20
CA VAL A 207 30.07 17.49 8.90
C VAL A 207 30.38 18.99 8.81
N GLY A 208 30.39 19.72 9.93
CA GLY A 208 30.77 21.14 9.98
C GLY A 208 29.76 22.11 9.34
N ILE A 209 28.54 21.66 9.04
CA ILE A 209 27.50 22.46 8.36
C ILE A 209 26.41 22.96 9.32
N PHE A 210 26.14 22.22 10.40
CA PHE A 210 25.04 22.56 11.32
C PHE A 210 25.50 23.60 12.35
N THR A 211 24.66 24.61 12.59
CA THR A 211 24.90 25.58 13.67
C THR A 211 24.81 24.90 15.04
N GLU A 212 25.45 25.47 16.07
CA GLU A 212 25.39 24.94 17.44
C GLU A 212 23.96 24.78 17.94
N ASP A 213 23.10 25.77 17.67
CA ASP A 213 21.67 25.74 17.95
C ASP A 213 20.94 24.56 17.30
N ASN A 214 21.31 24.22 16.07
CA ASN A 214 20.69 23.12 15.33
C ASN A 214 21.28 21.76 15.71
N LEU A 215 22.53 21.69 16.14
CA LEU A 215 23.09 20.50 16.80
C LEU A 215 22.36 20.24 18.12
N ALA A 216 22.17 21.26 18.95
CA ALA A 216 21.39 21.14 20.20
C ALA A 216 19.93 20.73 19.93
N PHE A 217 19.33 21.24 18.86
CA PHE A 217 17.99 20.82 18.42
C PHE A 217 17.95 19.33 18.02
N GLN A 218 18.91 18.87 17.21
CA GLN A 218 19.02 17.46 16.83
C GLN A 218 19.21 16.56 18.05
N GLN A 219 20.09 16.94 18.98
CA GLN A 219 20.30 16.23 20.24
C GLN A 219 18.98 16.07 21.00
N LYS A 220 18.24 17.17 21.22
CA LYS A 220 16.96 17.15 21.92
C LYS A 220 15.91 16.25 21.26
N ILE A 221 15.93 16.15 19.92
CA ILE A 221 15.06 15.22 19.20
C ILE A 221 15.48 13.78 19.50
N LEU A 222 16.76 13.44 19.36
CA LEU A 222 17.27 12.08 19.59
C LEU A 222 16.91 11.58 21.00
N GLU A 223 17.09 12.43 22.01
CA GLU A 223 16.80 12.11 23.42
C GLU A 223 15.32 11.77 23.67
N ARG A 224 14.42 12.32 22.85
CA ARG A 224 12.95 12.18 22.98
C ARG A 224 12.33 11.26 21.95
N SER A 225 13.10 10.83 20.95
CA SER A 225 12.63 10.11 19.77
C SER A 225 12.08 8.71 20.06
N GLY A 226 12.55 8.09 21.15
CA GLY A 226 12.25 6.69 21.50
C GLY A 226 13.17 5.66 20.83
N LEU A 227 14.05 6.08 19.92
CA LEU A 227 15.08 5.23 19.32
C LEU A 227 16.04 4.74 20.40
N GLY A 228 16.54 3.52 20.28
CA GLY A 228 17.56 2.92 21.13
C GLY A 228 18.97 3.07 20.54
N GLN A 229 19.96 2.41 21.15
CA GLN A 229 21.37 2.50 20.73
C GLN A 229 21.77 1.55 19.61
N LYS A 230 20.90 0.60 19.24
CA LYS A 230 21.18 -0.44 18.24
C LYS A 230 20.54 -0.15 16.86
N THR A 231 20.14 1.09 16.58
CA THR A 231 19.51 1.43 15.28
C THR A 231 20.52 1.51 14.14
N TYR A 232 20.08 1.33 12.88
CA TYR A 232 21.00 1.21 11.74
C TYR A 232 21.02 2.45 10.82
N PHE A 233 22.21 2.77 10.32
CA PHE A 233 22.45 3.90 9.43
C PHE A 233 23.27 3.49 8.21
N PRO A 234 23.11 4.13 7.03
CA PRO A 234 23.89 3.76 5.86
C PRO A 234 25.37 4.09 6.04
N GLU A 235 26.20 3.18 5.54
CA GLU A 235 27.66 3.28 5.58
C GLU A 235 28.14 4.65 5.08
N ALA A 236 27.55 5.13 3.99
CA ALA A 236 27.83 6.41 3.37
C ALA A 236 27.69 7.62 4.30
N LEU A 237 26.77 7.56 5.28
CA LEU A 237 26.57 8.62 6.27
C LEU A 237 27.34 8.38 7.57
N LEU A 238 27.83 7.15 7.80
CA LEU A 238 28.68 6.81 8.94
C LEU A 238 30.17 7.12 8.70
N ARG A 239 30.59 7.29 7.45
CA ARG A 239 31.95 7.71 7.09
C ARG A 239 32.19 9.18 7.47
N ALA A 240 33.47 9.52 7.69
CA ALA A 240 33.92 10.88 7.92
C ALA A 240 35.07 11.20 6.93
N PRO A 241 34.85 12.05 5.90
CA PRO A 241 33.59 12.75 5.57
C PRO A 241 32.48 11.82 5.05
N PRO A 242 31.19 12.21 5.17
CA PRO A 242 30.09 11.45 4.58
C PRO A 242 30.14 11.52 3.05
N ASN A 243 29.67 10.48 2.36
CA ASN A 243 29.65 10.37 0.90
C ASN A 243 28.25 10.03 0.36
N PRO A 244 27.26 10.94 0.45
CA PRO A 244 25.88 10.70 0.02
C PRO A 244 25.73 10.79 -1.51
N CYS A 245 26.40 9.92 -2.27
CA CYS A 245 26.34 9.89 -3.73
C CYS A 245 25.35 8.86 -4.28
N MET A 246 25.05 8.96 -5.59
CA MET A 246 24.14 8.02 -6.28
C MET A 246 24.58 6.56 -6.19
N GLU A 247 25.90 6.31 -6.23
CA GLU A 247 26.45 4.96 -6.15
C GLU A 247 26.18 4.33 -4.79
N GLU A 248 26.46 5.06 -3.71
CA GLU A 248 26.19 4.61 -2.35
C GLU A 248 24.69 4.46 -2.07
N ALA A 249 23.84 5.34 -2.61
CA ALA A 249 22.40 5.18 -2.51
C ALA A 249 21.89 3.93 -3.23
N ARG A 250 22.44 3.61 -4.42
CA ARG A 250 22.17 2.34 -5.09
C ARG A 250 22.65 1.16 -4.25
N LYS A 251 23.85 1.23 -3.66
CA LYS A 251 24.41 0.18 -2.80
C LYS A 251 23.51 -0.09 -1.58
N GLU A 252 23.03 0.95 -0.90
CA GLU A 252 22.06 0.82 0.20
C GLU A 252 20.79 0.13 -0.29
N ALA A 253 20.19 0.64 -1.37
CA ALA A 253 18.94 0.10 -1.89
C ALA A 253 19.07 -1.38 -2.31
N GLU A 254 20.15 -1.74 -3.00
CA GLU A 254 20.44 -3.13 -3.39
C GLU A 254 20.61 -4.03 -2.18
N THR A 255 21.43 -3.62 -1.22
CA THR A 255 21.71 -4.38 0.01
C THR A 255 20.42 -4.69 0.76
N VAL A 256 19.58 -3.68 0.98
CA VAL A 256 18.33 -3.82 1.73
C VAL A 256 17.29 -4.63 0.95
N MET A 257 17.05 -4.29 -0.33
CA MET A 257 16.03 -4.96 -1.13
C MET A 257 16.41 -6.42 -1.39
N PHE A 258 17.64 -6.69 -1.81
CA PHE A 258 18.07 -8.05 -2.15
C PHE A 258 18.15 -8.92 -0.91
N GLY A 259 18.70 -8.42 0.21
CA GLY A 259 18.72 -9.17 1.46
C GLY A 259 17.32 -9.56 1.95
N ALA A 260 16.33 -8.66 1.84
CA ALA A 260 14.95 -9.02 2.16
C ALA A 260 14.38 -10.05 1.16
N ILE A 261 14.56 -9.85 -0.14
CA ILE A 261 14.00 -10.74 -1.16
C ILE A 261 14.60 -12.14 -1.07
N ASP A 262 15.91 -12.26 -0.93
CA ASP A 262 16.63 -13.53 -0.78
C ASP A 262 16.03 -14.33 0.39
N ALA A 263 15.87 -13.67 1.56
CA ALA A 263 15.32 -14.32 2.74
C ALA A 263 13.86 -14.79 2.56
N VAL A 264 12.99 -14.06 1.86
CA VAL A 264 11.59 -14.50 1.65
C VAL A 264 11.51 -15.61 0.59
N LEU A 265 12.34 -15.56 -0.44
CA LEU A 265 12.39 -16.60 -1.47
C LEU A 265 12.95 -17.90 -0.91
N GLU A 266 13.99 -17.84 -0.08
CA GLU A 266 14.54 -19.00 0.63
C GLU A 266 13.49 -19.66 1.52
N LYS A 267 12.81 -18.88 2.38
CA LYS A 267 11.74 -19.37 3.25
C LYS A 267 10.60 -20.06 2.51
N THR A 268 10.23 -19.53 1.35
CA THR A 268 9.03 -19.97 0.63
C THR A 268 9.33 -21.01 -0.45
N GLY A 269 10.58 -21.10 -0.91
CA GLY A 269 10.97 -21.93 -2.05
C GLY A 269 10.33 -21.49 -3.37
N VAL A 270 9.72 -20.30 -3.42
CA VAL A 270 9.10 -19.77 -4.64
C VAL A 270 10.22 -19.33 -5.58
N LYS A 271 10.19 -19.84 -6.82
CA LYS A 271 11.19 -19.47 -7.82
C LYS A 271 10.91 -18.06 -8.32
N PRO A 272 11.94 -17.21 -8.54
CA PRO A 272 11.74 -15.87 -9.07
C PRO A 272 10.90 -15.82 -10.36
N LYS A 273 11.05 -16.83 -11.24
CA LYS A 273 10.29 -16.94 -12.50
C LYS A 273 8.78 -17.14 -12.31
N ASP A 274 8.34 -17.61 -11.16
CA ASP A 274 6.91 -17.84 -10.86
C ASP A 274 6.21 -16.56 -10.38
N ILE A 275 6.98 -15.51 -10.05
CA ILE A 275 6.45 -14.23 -9.59
C ILE A 275 5.89 -13.45 -10.77
N GLY A 276 4.60 -13.09 -10.67
CA GLY A 276 3.90 -12.42 -11.75
C GLY A 276 3.69 -10.92 -11.59
N ILE A 277 3.75 -10.45 -10.35
CA ILE A 277 3.55 -9.06 -9.98
C ILE A 277 4.71 -8.65 -9.07
N LEU A 278 5.32 -7.51 -9.34
CA LEU A 278 6.30 -6.86 -8.50
C LEU A 278 5.83 -5.43 -8.21
N VAL A 279 5.70 -5.09 -6.93
CA VAL A 279 5.41 -3.72 -6.48
C VAL A 279 6.53 -3.29 -5.54
N VAL A 280 7.32 -2.32 -5.95
CA VAL A 280 8.37 -1.72 -5.12
C VAL A 280 7.90 -0.35 -4.66
N ASN A 281 8.13 0.00 -3.40
CA ASN A 281 7.93 1.35 -2.92
C ASN A 281 9.18 1.88 -2.18
N CYS A 282 9.56 3.10 -2.55
CA CYS A 282 10.57 3.92 -1.89
C CYS A 282 10.22 5.38 -2.15
N SER A 283 10.06 6.19 -1.11
CA SER A 283 9.47 7.51 -1.27
C SER A 283 10.42 8.48 -1.94
N LEU A 284 11.67 8.51 -1.49
CA LEU A 284 12.59 9.61 -1.79
C LEU A 284 13.74 9.23 -2.73
N PHE A 285 13.97 7.95 -3.02
CA PHE A 285 14.97 7.51 -3.99
C PHE A 285 14.33 6.77 -5.16
N ASN A 286 14.25 7.46 -6.30
CA ASN A 286 13.61 6.98 -7.52
C ASN A 286 14.56 7.12 -8.72
N PRO A 287 15.61 6.29 -8.81
CA PRO A 287 16.61 6.39 -9.87
C PRO A 287 16.06 5.94 -11.24
N THR A 288 16.79 6.27 -12.30
CA THR A 288 16.63 5.67 -13.63
C THR A 288 17.84 4.79 -13.94
N PRO A 289 17.68 3.48 -14.21
CA PRO A 289 16.45 2.68 -14.15
C PRO A 289 15.90 2.54 -12.71
N SER A 290 14.60 2.24 -12.60
CA SER A 290 13.86 2.16 -11.33
C SER A 290 14.33 1.02 -10.43
N LEU A 291 13.99 1.09 -9.13
CA LEU A 291 14.29 0.02 -8.17
C LEU A 291 13.62 -1.30 -8.56
N SER A 292 12.40 -1.24 -9.07
CA SER A 292 11.71 -2.42 -9.59
C SER A 292 12.43 -3.05 -10.79
N ALA A 293 13.03 -2.25 -11.68
CA ALA A 293 13.84 -2.75 -12.79
C ALA A 293 15.15 -3.38 -12.30
N MET A 294 15.76 -2.82 -11.23
CA MET A 294 16.95 -3.42 -10.59
C MET A 294 16.65 -4.84 -10.09
N ILE A 295 15.51 -5.04 -9.41
CA ILE A 295 15.07 -6.36 -8.94
C ILE A 295 14.80 -7.30 -10.12
N VAL A 296 14.06 -6.86 -11.14
CA VAL A 296 13.79 -7.68 -12.34
C VAL A 296 15.10 -8.16 -12.98
N ASN A 297 16.08 -7.27 -13.10
CA ASN A 297 17.39 -7.59 -13.65
C ASN A 297 18.21 -8.54 -12.76
N LYS A 298 18.23 -8.32 -11.44
CA LYS A 298 18.98 -9.14 -10.48
C LYS A 298 18.47 -10.59 -10.45
N TYR A 299 17.16 -10.77 -10.33
CA TYR A 299 16.53 -12.07 -10.14
C TYR A 299 16.10 -12.77 -11.43
N LYS A 300 16.31 -12.12 -12.58
CA LYS A 300 15.89 -12.61 -13.90
C LYS A 300 14.42 -13.04 -13.88
N LEU A 301 13.57 -12.13 -13.37
CA LEU A 301 12.12 -12.32 -13.33
C LEU A 301 11.57 -12.49 -14.76
N ARG A 302 10.41 -13.13 -14.87
CA ARG A 302 9.82 -13.47 -16.18
C ARG A 302 9.55 -12.22 -17.03
N GLY A 303 9.66 -12.35 -18.36
CA GLY A 303 9.56 -11.22 -19.30
C GLY A 303 8.20 -10.52 -19.37
N ASN A 304 7.13 -11.17 -18.90
CA ASN A 304 5.77 -10.60 -18.82
C ASN A 304 5.36 -10.22 -17.39
N ILE A 305 6.31 -9.88 -16.53
CA ILE A 305 6.03 -9.42 -15.17
C ILE A 305 5.32 -8.07 -15.17
N LEU A 306 4.31 -7.92 -14.30
CA LEU A 306 3.71 -6.63 -14.01
C LEU A 306 4.55 -5.94 -12.93
N SER A 307 5.36 -4.96 -13.32
CA SER A 307 6.31 -4.28 -12.44
C SER A 307 5.91 -2.83 -12.19
N PHE A 308 5.84 -2.44 -10.91
CA PHE A 308 5.46 -1.09 -10.47
C PHE A 308 6.48 -0.55 -9.48
N ASN A 309 6.83 0.74 -9.62
CA ASN A 309 7.69 1.48 -8.69
C ASN A 309 6.91 2.68 -8.15
N LEU A 310 6.64 2.70 -6.85
CA LEU A 310 5.84 3.72 -6.17
C LEU A 310 6.74 4.68 -5.38
N GLY A 311 6.69 5.97 -5.72
CA GLY A 311 7.44 7.03 -5.04
C GLY A 311 6.54 8.11 -4.42
N GLY A 312 7.10 8.94 -3.53
CA GLY A 312 6.44 10.14 -2.99
C GLY A 312 5.23 9.91 -2.07
N MET A 313 4.99 8.69 -1.57
CA MET A 313 3.81 8.35 -0.75
C MET A 313 4.07 8.31 0.76
N GLY A 314 5.34 8.39 1.17
CA GLY A 314 5.77 8.36 2.57
C GLY A 314 5.53 7.00 3.24
N CYS A 315 5.52 6.99 4.58
CA CYS A 315 5.53 5.76 5.36
C CYS A 315 4.27 4.86 5.20
N SER A 316 3.18 5.36 4.62
CA SER A 316 2.00 4.53 4.33
C SER A 316 2.10 3.74 3.01
N ALA A 317 3.17 3.93 2.23
CA ALA A 317 3.37 3.32 0.93
C ALA A 317 3.36 1.78 0.97
N GLY A 318 3.77 1.18 2.10
CA GLY A 318 3.74 -0.27 2.29
C GLY A 318 2.31 -0.81 2.18
N LEU A 319 1.36 -0.22 2.92
CA LEU A 319 -0.04 -0.64 2.88
C LEU A 319 -0.74 -0.28 1.56
N ILE A 320 -0.33 0.82 0.91
CA ILE A 320 -0.79 1.15 -0.45
C ILE A 320 -0.34 0.07 -1.45
N SER A 321 0.90 -0.41 -1.30
CA SER A 321 1.45 -1.46 -2.15
C SER A 321 0.74 -2.80 -1.94
N ILE A 322 0.37 -3.14 -0.70
CA ILE A 322 -0.44 -4.32 -0.39
C ILE A 322 -1.83 -4.21 -1.04
N ASP A 323 -2.48 -3.04 -0.97
CA ASP A 323 -3.77 -2.82 -1.61
C ASP A 323 -3.68 -2.94 -3.14
N LEU A 324 -2.63 -2.37 -3.76
CA LEU A 324 -2.38 -2.50 -5.19
C LEU A 324 -2.15 -3.97 -5.58
N ALA A 325 -1.29 -4.69 -4.86
CA ALA A 325 -1.04 -6.11 -5.11
C ALA A 325 -2.31 -6.95 -4.96
N LYS A 326 -3.15 -6.67 -3.95
CA LYS A 326 -4.46 -7.31 -3.77
C LYS A 326 -5.36 -7.11 -4.99
N GLN A 327 -5.42 -5.90 -5.54
CA GLN A 327 -6.23 -5.59 -6.73
C GLN A 327 -5.69 -6.30 -7.97
N LEU A 328 -4.37 -6.28 -8.19
CA LEU A 328 -3.73 -6.98 -9.31
C LEU A 328 -3.95 -8.50 -9.24
N LEU A 329 -3.93 -9.08 -8.04
CA LEU A 329 -4.25 -10.49 -7.81
C LEU A 329 -5.74 -10.82 -8.03
N GLN A 330 -6.65 -9.84 -8.14
CA GLN A 330 -8.01 -10.12 -8.60
C GLN A 330 -8.03 -10.37 -10.11
N VAL A 331 -7.20 -9.64 -10.86
CA VAL A 331 -7.12 -9.70 -12.32
C VAL A 331 -6.23 -10.84 -12.80
N GLN A 332 -5.15 -11.15 -12.07
CA GLN A 332 -4.19 -12.20 -12.43
C GLN A 332 -4.42 -13.48 -11.61
N PRO A 333 -5.16 -14.48 -12.12
CA PRO A 333 -5.43 -15.71 -11.40
C PRO A 333 -4.15 -16.53 -11.19
N ASN A 334 -4.09 -17.28 -10.09
CA ASN A 334 -3.04 -18.23 -9.76
C ASN A 334 -1.61 -17.65 -9.87
N SER A 335 -1.38 -16.47 -9.30
CA SER A 335 -0.10 -15.75 -9.38
C SER A 335 0.46 -15.43 -8.00
N TYR A 336 1.77 -15.22 -7.96
CA TYR A 336 2.45 -14.57 -6.84
C TYR A 336 2.62 -13.07 -7.10
N ALA A 337 2.53 -12.29 -6.05
CA ALA A 337 2.88 -10.88 -6.03
C ALA A 337 3.94 -10.62 -4.96
N LEU A 338 5.08 -10.08 -5.36
CA LEU A 338 6.15 -9.65 -4.48
C LEU A 338 6.02 -8.14 -4.23
N VAL A 339 5.84 -7.76 -2.97
CA VAL A 339 5.85 -6.37 -2.54
C VAL A 339 7.15 -6.10 -1.79
N VAL A 340 7.88 -5.07 -2.20
CA VAL A 340 9.14 -4.68 -1.57
C VAL A 340 9.02 -3.23 -1.08
N SER A 341 9.18 -3.04 0.22
CA SER A 341 9.14 -1.73 0.88
C SER A 341 10.52 -1.39 1.41
N THR A 342 11.05 -0.22 1.06
CA THR A 342 12.30 0.29 1.60
C THR A 342 12.31 1.81 1.57
N GLU A 343 13.22 2.43 2.31
CA GLU A 343 13.51 3.85 2.18
C GLU A 343 15.02 4.03 2.12
N ASN A 344 15.49 4.77 1.12
CA ASN A 344 16.89 5.13 1.03
C ASN A 344 17.15 6.37 1.88
N ILE A 345 18.13 6.30 2.76
CA ILE A 345 18.47 7.42 3.64
C ILE A 345 19.72 8.14 3.13
N THR A 346 20.61 7.44 2.43
CA THR A 346 21.89 7.98 1.94
C THR A 346 21.74 9.32 1.22
N GLN A 347 20.80 9.44 0.29
CA GLN A 347 20.59 10.68 -0.48
C GLN A 347 19.62 11.69 0.13
N ASN A 348 18.96 11.31 1.22
CA ASN A 348 17.87 12.11 1.80
C ASN A 348 18.25 12.73 3.14
N TRP A 349 19.54 12.67 3.49
CA TRP A 349 20.09 13.40 4.62
C TRP A 349 20.13 14.89 4.31
N TYR A 350 19.32 15.67 5.03
CA TYR A 350 19.26 17.12 4.84
C TYR A 350 20.51 17.78 5.41
N LEU A 351 21.23 18.52 4.56
CA LEU A 351 22.50 19.21 4.89
C LEU A 351 22.31 20.70 5.18
N GLY A 352 21.10 21.15 5.52
CA GLY A 352 20.82 22.55 5.82
C GLY A 352 20.42 22.78 7.28
N ASN A 353 19.97 24.00 7.57
CA ASN A 353 19.71 24.48 8.93
C ASN A 353 18.22 24.81 9.19
N ASP A 354 17.30 24.46 8.28
CA ASP A 354 15.85 24.54 8.52
C ASP A 354 15.39 23.43 9.48
N ARG A 355 14.95 23.84 10.68
CA ARG A 355 14.47 22.93 11.74
C ARG A 355 13.28 22.07 11.32
N SER A 356 12.45 22.52 10.37
CA SER A 356 11.31 21.70 9.90
C SER A 356 11.75 20.47 9.11
N MET A 357 12.98 20.46 8.61
CA MET A 357 13.56 19.37 7.81
C MET A 357 14.51 18.48 8.62
N LEU A 358 15.17 19.01 9.65
CA LEU A 358 16.13 18.29 10.51
C LEU A 358 15.51 17.12 11.30
N LEU A 359 14.20 17.13 11.55
CA LEU A 359 13.53 16.03 12.24
C LEU A 359 13.69 14.70 11.50
N SER A 360 13.67 14.72 10.16
CA SER A 360 13.82 13.52 9.33
C SER A 360 15.16 12.82 9.55
N ASN A 361 16.26 13.58 9.54
CA ASN A 361 17.62 13.08 9.83
C ASN A 361 17.67 12.28 11.14
N CYS A 362 16.98 12.77 12.19
CA CYS A 362 17.08 12.19 13.52
C CYS A 362 16.34 10.85 13.69
N ILE A 363 15.23 10.65 12.97
CA ILE A 363 14.30 9.53 13.23
C ILE A 363 14.41 8.38 12.23
N PHE A 364 14.75 8.68 10.97
CA PHE A 364 14.77 7.66 9.92
C PHE A 364 15.99 6.76 10.07
N ARG A 365 15.79 5.46 9.83
CA ARG A 365 16.81 4.42 9.96
C ARG A 365 16.71 3.42 8.82
N MET A 366 17.84 2.82 8.48
CA MET A 366 17.92 1.89 7.36
C MET A 366 17.03 0.67 7.64
N GLY A 367 16.23 0.27 6.66
CA GLY A 367 15.45 -0.95 6.74
C GLY A 367 14.63 -1.22 5.49
N GLY A 368 14.10 -2.44 5.41
CA GLY A 368 13.25 -2.85 4.31
C GLY A 368 12.57 -4.18 4.58
N ALA A 369 11.51 -4.44 3.84
CA ALA A 369 10.74 -5.67 3.94
C ALA A 369 10.34 -6.18 2.55
N ALA A 370 10.36 -7.50 2.39
CA ALA A 370 9.84 -8.19 1.22
C ALA A 370 8.66 -9.08 1.64
N VAL A 371 7.56 -8.99 0.91
CA VAL A 371 6.26 -9.58 1.28
C VAL A 371 5.74 -10.37 0.09
N LEU A 372 5.51 -11.67 0.26
CA LEU A 372 5.07 -12.54 -0.82
C LEU A 372 3.58 -12.89 -0.66
N LEU A 373 2.76 -12.36 -1.56
CA LEU A 373 1.33 -12.57 -1.61
C LEU A 373 0.95 -13.57 -2.72
N THR A 374 -0.17 -14.26 -2.54
CA THR A 374 -0.71 -15.21 -3.53
C THR A 374 -2.23 -15.23 -3.51
N ASN A 375 -2.84 -15.51 -4.67
CA ASN A 375 -4.26 -15.87 -4.76
C ASN A 375 -4.47 -17.36 -5.11
N ARG A 376 -3.40 -18.17 -5.10
CA ARG A 376 -3.46 -19.60 -5.35
C ARG A 376 -4.14 -20.31 -4.18
N SER A 377 -5.20 -21.05 -4.48
CA SER A 377 -5.91 -21.82 -3.46
C SER A 377 -5.04 -22.93 -2.85
N SER A 378 -4.13 -23.50 -3.63
CA SER A 378 -3.18 -24.53 -3.19
C SER A 378 -2.20 -24.05 -2.12
N ASP A 379 -1.88 -22.75 -2.09
CA ASP A 379 -0.94 -22.17 -1.12
C ASP A 379 -1.61 -21.80 0.21
N ARG A 380 -2.94 -21.94 0.31
CA ARG A 380 -3.69 -21.56 1.52
C ARG A 380 -3.19 -22.28 2.78
N SER A 381 -2.86 -23.56 2.68
CA SER A 381 -2.43 -24.37 3.83
C SER A 381 -1.08 -23.95 4.38
N ARG A 382 -0.17 -23.48 3.51
CA ARG A 382 1.18 -23.06 3.90
C ARG A 382 1.29 -21.57 4.20
N SER A 383 0.32 -20.76 3.79
CA SER A 383 0.31 -19.30 4.04
C SER A 383 0.18 -18.96 5.51
N LYS A 384 0.86 -17.89 5.96
CA LYS A 384 0.78 -17.39 7.34
C LYS A 384 -0.52 -16.65 7.62
N TYR A 385 -0.93 -15.76 6.71
CA TYR A 385 -2.09 -14.90 6.92
C TYR A 385 -3.01 -14.84 5.69
N GLN A 386 -4.26 -14.45 5.90
CA GLN A 386 -5.18 -14.02 4.86
C GLN A 386 -5.43 -12.52 4.99
N LEU A 387 -5.38 -11.79 3.88
CA LEU A 387 -5.77 -10.39 3.82
C LEU A 387 -7.31 -10.30 3.78
N ILE A 388 -7.90 -9.69 4.80
CA ILE A 388 -9.35 -9.57 4.94
C ILE A 388 -9.83 -8.23 4.36
N HIS A 389 -9.32 -7.12 4.90
CA HIS A 389 -9.72 -5.77 4.49
C HIS A 389 -8.51 -4.87 4.25
N THR A 390 -8.69 -3.94 3.32
CA THR A 390 -7.79 -2.81 3.08
C THR A 390 -8.66 -1.55 3.07
N VAL A 391 -8.25 -0.51 3.79
CA VAL A 391 -8.99 0.77 3.84
C VAL A 391 -8.01 1.89 3.57
N ARG A 392 -8.34 2.74 2.61
CA ARG A 392 -7.51 3.89 2.21
C ARG A 392 -8.24 5.19 2.49
N THR A 393 -7.56 6.09 3.18
CA THR A 393 -7.98 7.48 3.36
C THR A 393 -6.96 8.39 2.72
N HIS A 394 -7.43 9.31 1.88
CA HIS A 394 -6.60 10.31 1.21
C HIS A 394 -7.15 11.70 1.53
N LYS A 395 -6.30 12.57 2.09
CA LYS A 395 -6.68 13.95 2.46
C LYS A 395 -6.02 15.01 1.61
N GLY A 396 -5.15 14.67 0.67
CA GLY A 396 -4.44 15.66 -0.16
C GLY A 396 -5.27 16.50 -1.14
N ALA A 397 -6.60 16.45 -1.07
CA ALA A 397 -7.46 17.47 -1.69
C ALA A 397 -7.65 18.71 -0.76
N ASP A 398 -7.29 18.58 0.51
CA ASP A 398 -7.19 19.68 1.47
C ASP A 398 -5.76 20.23 1.46
N ASP A 399 -5.62 21.54 1.27
CA ASP A 399 -4.31 22.20 1.09
C ASP A 399 -3.41 22.05 2.32
N ASN A 400 -3.97 22.10 3.52
CA ASN A 400 -3.21 21.92 4.75
C ASN A 400 -2.68 20.48 4.86
N ALA A 401 -3.50 19.48 4.53
CA ALA A 401 -3.09 18.08 4.49
C ALA A 401 -2.09 17.79 3.36
N PHE A 402 -2.24 18.45 2.21
CA PHE A 402 -1.34 18.34 1.09
C PHE A 402 0.06 18.89 1.42
N GLY A 403 0.14 20.13 1.93
CA GLY A 403 1.38 20.80 2.32
C GLY A 403 1.98 20.33 3.65
N CYS A 404 1.39 19.32 4.29
CA CYS A 404 1.77 18.87 5.63
C CYS A 404 3.15 18.21 5.70
N VAL A 405 3.46 17.40 4.69
CA VAL A 405 4.75 16.72 4.52
C VAL A 405 5.16 16.95 3.08
N TYR A 406 6.17 17.79 2.89
CA TYR A 406 6.51 18.31 1.57
C TYR A 406 8.02 18.32 1.36
N GLN A 407 8.47 17.79 0.23
CA GLN A 407 9.88 17.87 -0.17
C GLN A 407 10.10 19.19 -0.91
N ARG A 408 11.01 20.03 -0.41
CA ARG A 408 11.31 21.34 -0.97
C ARG A 408 12.77 21.70 -0.75
N GLU A 409 13.24 22.68 -1.49
CA GLU A 409 14.48 23.39 -1.19
C GLU A 409 14.24 24.30 0.03
N ASP A 410 15.29 24.50 0.83
CA ASP A 410 15.28 25.54 1.85
C ASP A 410 15.36 26.93 1.23
N ASN A 411 14.87 27.94 1.96
CA ASN A 411 14.69 29.30 1.44
C ASN A 411 15.94 30.18 1.64
N ASN A 412 17.10 29.59 1.94
CA ASN A 412 18.31 30.37 2.20
C ASN A 412 18.93 30.83 0.89
N ALA A 413 18.76 32.11 0.57
CA ALA A 413 19.20 32.73 -0.69
C ALA A 413 20.73 32.77 -0.90
N GLU A 414 21.52 32.49 0.14
CA GLU A 414 22.98 32.58 0.11
C GLU A 414 23.69 31.23 -0.12
N GLU A 415 22.99 30.10 0.04
CA GLU A 415 23.51 28.75 -0.27
C GLU A 415 22.65 28.12 -1.37
N THR A 416 23.25 27.25 -2.20
CA THR A 416 22.50 26.42 -3.17
C THR A 416 21.36 25.71 -2.45
N GLY A 417 20.11 26.08 -2.74
CA GLY A 417 18.91 25.58 -2.05
C GLY A 417 18.98 24.08 -1.77
N LYS A 418 19.09 23.72 -0.49
CA LYS A 418 19.31 22.34 -0.06
C LYS A 418 17.96 21.64 0.03
N VAL A 419 17.83 20.51 -0.66
CA VAL A 419 16.58 19.74 -0.68
C VAL A 419 16.41 18.99 0.64
N GLY A 420 15.23 19.11 1.25
CA GLY A 420 14.84 18.34 2.42
C GLY A 420 13.34 18.10 2.49
N VAL A 421 12.91 17.27 3.46
CA VAL A 421 11.49 17.00 3.70
C VAL A 421 11.02 17.84 4.88
N SER A 422 10.23 18.87 4.58
CA SER A 422 9.65 19.77 5.58
C SER A 422 8.40 19.15 6.21
N LEU A 423 8.34 19.18 7.54
CA LEU A 423 7.19 18.73 8.32
C LEU A 423 6.45 19.94 8.93
N SER A 424 5.16 20.05 8.63
CA SER A 424 4.30 21.11 9.16
C SER A 424 4.03 20.94 10.65
N LYS A 425 3.88 22.06 11.37
CA LYS A 425 3.47 22.06 12.80
C LYS A 425 2.07 21.45 13.01
N ASN A 426 1.23 21.44 11.98
CA ASN A 426 -0.13 20.89 12.03
C ASN A 426 -0.18 19.37 11.79
N LEU A 427 0.97 18.70 11.64
CA LEU A 427 1.06 17.27 11.31
C LEU A 427 0.21 16.38 12.23
N MET A 428 0.25 16.61 13.55
CA MET A 428 -0.49 15.78 14.50
C MET A 428 -2.01 15.96 14.38
N ALA A 429 -2.49 17.18 14.17
CA ALA A 429 -3.90 17.45 13.99
C ALA A 429 -4.45 16.79 12.71
N ILE A 430 -3.72 16.96 11.59
CA ILE A 430 -4.05 16.35 10.31
C ILE A 430 -4.02 14.82 10.39
N ALA A 431 -3.04 14.26 11.12
CA ALA A 431 -2.96 12.83 11.40
C ALA A 431 -4.18 12.31 12.16
N GLY A 432 -4.61 13.02 13.21
CA GLY A 432 -5.80 12.68 13.98
C GLY A 432 -7.08 12.70 13.14
N GLU A 433 -7.24 13.68 12.25
CA GLU A 433 -8.40 13.74 11.34
C GLU A 433 -8.40 12.62 10.29
N ALA A 434 -7.23 12.30 9.74
CA ALA A 434 -7.07 11.20 8.80
C ALA A 434 -7.32 9.84 9.47
N LEU A 435 -6.81 9.64 10.69
CA LEU A 435 -7.09 8.48 11.53
C LEU A 435 -8.59 8.33 11.77
N LYS A 436 -9.25 9.39 12.24
CA LYS A 436 -10.70 9.39 12.47
C LYS A 436 -11.49 8.99 11.23
N THR A 437 -11.10 9.51 10.06
CA THR A 437 -11.74 9.18 8.78
C THR A 437 -11.53 7.71 8.41
N ASN A 438 -10.31 7.19 8.63
CA ASN A 438 -9.97 5.80 8.37
C ASN A 438 -10.74 4.84 9.27
N ILE A 439 -10.72 5.04 10.59
CA ILE A 439 -11.40 4.15 11.55
C ILE A 439 -12.92 4.18 11.40
N THR A 440 -13.49 5.32 10.96
CA THR A 440 -14.93 5.41 10.66
C THR A 440 -15.31 4.53 9.46
N THR A 441 -14.39 4.34 8.51
CA THR A 441 -14.59 3.48 7.34
C THR A 441 -14.29 2.01 7.67
N LEU A 442 -13.28 1.76 8.51
CA LEU A 442 -12.87 0.43 8.92
C LEU A 442 -13.86 -0.22 9.91
N GLY A 443 -14.37 0.55 10.88
CA GLY A 443 -15.21 0.06 11.98
C GLY A 443 -16.33 -0.88 11.53
N PRO A 444 -17.20 -0.49 10.57
CA PRO A 444 -18.29 -1.37 10.12
C PRO A 444 -17.85 -2.66 9.43
N LEU A 445 -16.61 -2.74 8.96
CA LEU A 445 -16.06 -3.94 8.32
C LEU A 445 -15.53 -4.97 9.33
N VAL A 446 -15.21 -4.55 10.55
CA VAL A 446 -14.43 -5.36 11.51
C VAL A 446 -15.06 -5.51 12.89
N LEU A 447 -15.85 -4.53 13.33
CA LEU A 447 -16.42 -4.52 14.66
C LEU A 447 -17.64 -5.45 14.77
N PRO A 448 -17.89 -6.05 15.95
CA PRO A 448 -19.13 -6.76 16.23
C PRO A 448 -20.38 -5.88 16.06
N MET A 449 -21.52 -6.50 15.76
CA MET A 449 -22.78 -5.78 15.51
C MET A 449 -23.23 -4.94 16.73
N SER A 450 -22.99 -5.41 17.95
CA SER A 450 -23.29 -4.67 19.18
C SER A 450 -22.59 -3.31 19.23
N GLU A 451 -21.29 -3.28 18.91
CA GLU A 451 -20.48 -2.06 18.85
C GLU A 451 -20.94 -1.13 17.73
N GLN A 452 -21.28 -1.70 16.57
CA GLN A 452 -21.79 -0.92 15.44
C GLN A 452 -23.12 -0.23 15.79
N LEU A 453 -24.02 -0.95 16.48
CA LEU A 453 -25.30 -0.40 16.93
C LEU A 453 -25.11 0.68 18.00
N LEU A 454 -24.21 0.50 18.96
CA LEU A 454 -23.92 1.48 20.00
C LEU A 454 -23.32 2.77 19.42
N PHE A 455 -22.34 2.63 18.51
CA PHE A 455 -21.77 3.76 17.80
C PHE A 455 -22.83 4.50 16.97
N PHE A 456 -23.66 3.76 16.24
CA PHE A 456 -24.73 4.34 15.43
C PHE A 456 -25.78 5.07 16.29
N ALA A 457 -26.25 4.46 17.38
CA ALA A 457 -27.19 5.07 18.31
C ALA A 457 -26.62 6.37 18.90
N THR A 458 -25.34 6.39 19.27
CA THR A 458 -24.66 7.57 19.78
C THR A 458 -24.54 8.68 18.72
N LEU A 459 -24.22 8.32 17.48
CA LEU A 459 -24.18 9.26 16.37
C LEU A 459 -25.56 9.88 16.08
N VAL A 460 -26.63 9.08 16.11
CA VAL A 460 -28.01 9.54 15.91
C VAL A 460 -28.43 10.45 17.06
N ALA A 461 -28.21 10.06 18.32
CA ALA A 461 -28.47 10.88 19.51
C ALA A 461 -27.80 12.26 19.40
N ARG A 462 -26.55 12.29 18.93
CA ARG A 462 -25.80 13.55 18.83
C ARG A 462 -26.21 14.41 17.65
N LYS A 463 -26.43 13.82 16.48
CA LYS A 463 -26.58 14.56 15.22
C LYS A 463 -28.03 14.81 14.82
N VAL A 464 -28.96 13.93 15.22
CA VAL A 464 -30.40 14.07 14.97
C VAL A 464 -31.08 14.73 16.17
N PHE A 465 -30.83 14.22 17.38
CA PHE A 465 -31.47 14.73 18.59
C PHE A 465 -30.70 15.89 19.27
N LYS A 466 -29.61 16.38 18.64
CA LYS A 466 -28.78 17.52 19.10
C LYS A 466 -28.38 17.45 20.58
N VAL A 467 -28.23 16.25 21.14
CA VAL A 467 -27.84 16.09 22.56
C VAL A 467 -26.36 16.48 22.71
N LYS A 468 -26.10 17.75 23.04
CA LYS A 468 -24.75 18.33 23.13
C LYS A 468 -23.89 17.74 24.25
N LYS A 469 -24.48 17.04 25.23
CA LYS A 469 -23.79 16.49 26.42
C LYS A 469 -23.16 15.10 26.22
N ILE A 470 -23.42 14.41 25.10
CA ILE A 470 -22.87 13.07 24.88
C ILE A 470 -21.50 13.15 24.19
N LYS A 471 -20.47 12.63 24.86
CA LYS A 471 -19.10 12.53 24.29
C LYS A 471 -19.13 11.62 23.04
N PRO A 472 -18.34 11.92 22.00
CA PRO A 472 -18.19 11.02 20.86
C PRO A 472 -17.76 9.63 21.34
N TYR A 473 -18.55 8.59 21.02
CA TYR A 473 -18.16 7.21 21.27
C TYR A 473 -17.08 6.80 20.28
N ILE A 474 -15.94 6.34 20.80
CA ILE A 474 -14.87 5.72 20.01
C ILE A 474 -15.09 4.21 20.15
N PRO A 475 -15.36 3.49 19.05
CA PRO A 475 -15.57 2.05 19.14
C PRO A 475 -14.36 1.33 19.70
N ASP A 476 -14.60 0.31 20.52
CA ASP A 476 -13.52 -0.51 21.05
C ASP A 476 -12.98 -1.47 19.98
N PHE A 477 -11.88 -1.07 19.34
CA PHE A 477 -11.21 -1.89 18.33
C PHE A 477 -10.50 -3.11 18.92
N LYS A 478 -10.30 -3.20 20.24
CA LYS A 478 -9.75 -4.38 20.92
C LYS A 478 -10.68 -5.60 20.78
N LEU A 479 -11.98 -5.38 20.55
CA LEU A 479 -12.95 -6.44 20.26
C LEU A 479 -12.81 -7.00 18.83
N ALA A 480 -12.26 -6.21 17.91
CA ALA A 480 -12.08 -6.60 16.51
C ALA A 480 -10.69 -7.18 16.22
N PHE A 481 -9.69 -6.84 17.03
CA PHE A 481 -8.30 -7.19 16.77
C PHE A 481 -7.58 -7.64 18.02
N GLU A 482 -6.89 -8.76 17.91
CA GLU A 482 -6.01 -9.27 18.94
C GLU A 482 -4.64 -8.59 18.86
N HIS A 483 -4.17 -8.16 17.68
CA HIS A 483 -2.84 -7.57 17.51
C HIS A 483 -2.89 -6.25 16.73
N PHE A 484 -2.02 -5.32 17.12
CA PHE A 484 -1.92 -3.98 16.51
C PHE A 484 -0.48 -3.72 16.06
N CYS A 485 -0.34 -3.31 14.81
CA CYS A 485 0.89 -2.83 14.21
C CYS A 485 0.65 -1.38 13.80
N ILE A 486 1.14 -0.45 14.61
CA ILE A 486 0.96 0.98 14.41
C ILE A 486 2.30 1.55 13.98
N HIS A 487 2.32 2.14 12.79
CA HIS A 487 3.55 2.63 12.18
C HIS A 487 4.41 3.43 13.17
N ALA A 488 5.62 2.92 13.39
CA ALA A 488 6.69 3.54 14.16
C ALA A 488 7.23 4.84 13.53
N GLY A 489 6.37 5.83 13.30
CA GLY A 489 6.73 7.12 12.73
C GLY A 489 7.55 8.02 13.68
N GLY A 490 7.38 7.79 14.98
CA GLY A 490 8.04 8.50 16.07
C GLY A 490 7.21 8.41 17.34
N ARG A 491 7.82 8.69 18.50
CA ARG A 491 7.18 8.54 19.81
C ARG A 491 5.84 9.29 19.92
N ALA A 492 5.80 10.55 19.50
CA ALA A 492 4.60 11.39 19.61
C ALA A 492 3.41 10.81 18.82
N VAL A 493 3.66 10.20 17.66
CA VAL A 493 2.60 9.55 16.86
C VAL A 493 2.04 8.32 17.57
N LEU A 494 2.93 7.51 18.17
CA LEU A 494 2.51 6.33 18.94
C LEU A 494 1.70 6.73 20.18
N ASP A 495 2.17 7.73 20.93
CA ASP A 495 1.49 8.25 22.12
C ASP A 495 0.09 8.79 21.78
N GLU A 496 -0.05 9.49 20.64
CA GLU A 496 -1.33 10.02 20.19
C GLU A 496 -2.30 8.91 19.74
N ILE A 497 -1.81 7.85 19.06
CA ILE A 497 -2.67 6.71 18.70
C ILE A 497 -3.11 5.93 19.92
N GLU A 498 -2.19 5.64 20.84
CA GLU A 498 -2.48 4.93 22.08
C GLU A 498 -3.65 5.60 22.82
N LYS A 499 -3.57 6.92 22.97
CA LYS A 499 -4.61 7.74 23.59
C LYS A 499 -5.92 7.76 22.81
N ASN A 500 -5.87 7.88 21.48
CA ASN A 500 -7.09 7.98 20.65
C ASN A 500 -7.84 6.65 20.51
N LEU A 501 -7.15 5.51 20.63
CA LEU A 501 -7.73 4.17 20.49
C LEU A 501 -7.85 3.42 21.82
N ASP A 502 -7.45 4.05 22.94
CA ASP A 502 -7.46 3.45 24.28
C ASP A 502 -6.74 2.08 24.31
N LEU A 503 -5.54 2.05 23.72
CA LEU A 503 -4.72 0.85 23.62
C LEU A 503 -3.86 0.68 24.87
N SER A 504 -3.75 -0.56 25.35
CA SER A 504 -2.84 -0.89 26.46
C SER A 504 -1.38 -0.98 26.02
N GLU A 505 -0.45 -0.96 26.98
CA GLU A 505 0.98 -1.15 26.73
C GLU A 505 1.28 -2.42 25.94
N TRP A 506 0.55 -3.51 26.22
CA TRP A 506 0.70 -4.78 25.50
C TRP A 506 0.43 -4.66 23.98
N HIS A 507 -0.57 -3.86 23.60
CA HIS A 507 -0.89 -3.59 22.19
C HIS A 507 0.14 -2.67 21.53
N MET A 508 0.67 -1.71 22.29
CA MET A 508 1.65 -0.73 21.79
C MET A 508 3.09 -1.27 21.75
N GLU A 509 3.38 -2.33 22.51
CA GLU A 509 4.70 -2.92 22.66
C GLU A 509 5.39 -3.22 21.31
N PRO A 510 4.77 -3.91 20.34
CA PRO A 510 5.44 -4.19 19.06
C PRO A 510 5.88 -2.92 18.32
N SER A 511 5.06 -1.87 18.38
CA SER A 511 5.33 -0.59 17.72
C SER A 511 6.43 0.20 18.44
N ARG A 512 6.39 0.23 19.78
CA ARG A 512 7.39 0.91 20.61
C ARG A 512 8.75 0.22 20.56
N MET A 513 8.78 -1.12 20.64
CA MET A 513 10.02 -1.88 20.56
C MET A 513 10.62 -1.80 19.15
N THR A 514 9.80 -1.82 18.09
CA THR A 514 10.28 -1.59 16.71
C THR A 514 10.93 -0.22 16.58
N LEU A 515 10.26 0.85 17.05
CA LEU A 515 10.84 2.20 17.04
C LEU A 515 12.15 2.26 17.82
N ASN A 516 12.25 1.57 18.95
CA ASN A 516 13.46 1.54 19.75
C ASN A 516 14.60 0.78 19.05
N ARG A 517 14.34 -0.42 18.54
CA ARG A 517 15.38 -1.30 18.01
C ARG A 517 15.81 -0.96 16.59
N PHE A 518 14.85 -0.64 15.72
CA PHE A 518 15.07 -0.43 14.30
C PHE A 518 14.88 1.03 13.86
N GLY A 519 14.24 1.86 14.69
CA GLY A 519 13.89 3.24 14.33
C GLY A 519 12.74 3.32 13.34
N ASN A 520 12.59 4.48 12.70
CA ASN A 520 11.60 4.65 11.65
C ASN A 520 12.18 4.18 10.31
N THR A 521 11.83 2.96 9.90
CA THR A 521 12.19 2.36 8.60
C THR A 521 11.13 2.64 7.52
N SER A 522 10.44 3.78 7.64
CA SER A 522 9.43 4.29 6.71
C SER A 522 8.32 3.25 6.44
N SER A 523 8.09 2.91 5.17
CA SER A 523 7.04 2.01 4.70
C SER A 523 7.21 0.55 5.11
N SER A 524 8.36 0.19 5.68
CA SER A 524 8.66 -1.17 6.13
C SER A 524 8.40 -1.40 7.62
N SER A 525 8.24 -0.37 8.46
CA SER A 525 8.15 -0.50 9.93
C SER A 525 7.09 -1.49 10.40
N LEU A 526 5.91 -1.48 9.78
CA LEU A 526 4.78 -2.35 10.12
C LEU A 526 5.10 -3.86 10.02
N TRP A 527 6.08 -4.22 9.19
CA TRP A 527 6.53 -5.61 9.04
C TRP A 527 7.47 -6.02 10.17
N TYR A 528 8.32 -5.11 10.66
CA TYR A 528 9.12 -5.35 11.86
C TYR A 528 8.23 -5.51 13.10
N GLU A 529 7.13 -4.75 13.19
CA GLU A 529 6.14 -4.85 14.26
C GLU A 529 5.39 -6.20 14.23
N LEU A 530 5.01 -6.65 13.04
CA LEU A 530 4.41 -7.97 12.86
C LEU A 530 5.41 -9.09 13.19
N ALA A 531 6.66 -8.95 12.72
CA ALA A 531 7.75 -9.87 13.04
C ALA A 531 8.03 -9.95 14.55
N TYR A 532 7.93 -8.82 15.28
CA TYR A 532 8.06 -8.81 16.73
C TYR A 532 6.98 -9.66 17.39
N SER A 533 5.73 -9.49 16.95
CA SER A 533 4.59 -10.26 17.46
C SER A 533 4.71 -11.76 17.15
N GLU A 534 5.22 -12.11 15.96
CA GLU A 534 5.57 -13.48 15.59
C GLU A 534 6.68 -14.04 16.51
N ALA A 535 7.77 -13.29 16.73
CA ALA A 535 8.91 -13.72 17.53
C ALA A 535 8.56 -13.89 19.02
N LYS A 536 7.63 -13.08 19.54
CA LYS A 536 7.07 -13.26 20.89
C LYS A 536 6.12 -14.46 21.03
N GLY A 537 5.83 -15.19 19.95
CA GLY A 537 4.88 -16.30 19.98
C GLY A 537 3.45 -15.86 20.27
N ARG A 538 3.10 -14.60 19.98
CA ARG A 538 1.78 -14.03 20.29
C ARG A 538 0.71 -14.42 19.28
N ILE A 539 1.11 -14.72 18.04
CA ILE A 539 0.19 -14.95 16.92
C ILE A 539 -0.37 -16.38 16.96
N LYS A 540 -1.67 -16.51 17.27
CA LYS A 540 -2.41 -17.77 17.24
C LYS A 540 -3.27 -17.88 15.99
N ARG A 541 -3.59 -19.12 15.60
CA ARG A 541 -4.50 -19.38 14.48
C ARG A 541 -5.85 -18.72 14.74
N GLY A 542 -6.31 -17.91 13.79
CA GLY A 542 -7.59 -17.22 13.85
C GLY A 542 -7.48 -15.76 14.30
N ASP A 543 -6.39 -15.38 14.96
CA ASP A 543 -6.13 -14.01 15.41
C ASP A 543 -6.15 -13.03 14.24
N ARG A 544 -6.59 -11.81 14.54
CA ARG A 544 -6.69 -10.69 13.61
C ARG A 544 -5.67 -9.64 13.99
N THR A 545 -4.91 -9.21 12.99
CA THR A 545 -3.91 -8.15 13.15
C THR A 545 -4.31 -6.94 12.32
N TRP A 546 -4.33 -5.78 12.95
CA TRP A 546 -4.54 -4.51 12.27
C TRP A 546 -3.23 -3.76 12.09
N GLN A 547 -2.88 -3.49 10.84
CA GLN A 547 -1.80 -2.60 10.45
C GLN A 547 -2.35 -1.24 10.07
N ILE A 548 -1.75 -0.16 10.59
CA ILE A 548 -2.11 1.23 10.26
C ILE A 548 -0.88 2.12 10.06
N ALA A 549 -0.85 2.89 8.97
CA ALA A 549 0.24 3.82 8.68
C ALA A 549 -0.22 5.14 8.08
N PHE A 550 0.62 6.17 8.27
CA PHE A 550 0.44 7.52 7.74
C PHE A 550 1.51 7.88 6.71
N GLY A 551 1.19 8.75 5.75
CA GLY A 551 2.12 9.20 4.72
C GLY A 551 1.74 10.56 4.13
N SER A 552 2.57 11.09 3.23
CA SER A 552 2.43 12.42 2.61
C SER A 552 1.15 12.59 1.77
N GLY A 553 0.76 13.84 1.47
CA GLY A 553 -0.48 14.19 0.78
C GLY A 553 -1.73 13.91 1.62
N PHE A 554 -1.66 14.21 2.92
CA PHE A 554 -1.78 13.23 4.01
C PHE A 554 -2.66 11.99 3.76
N LYS A 555 -2.07 10.81 3.91
CA LYS A 555 -2.75 9.51 3.73
C LYS A 555 -2.77 8.75 5.05
N CYS A 556 -3.86 8.02 5.30
CA CYS A 556 -3.98 7.06 6.41
C CYS A 556 -4.54 5.76 5.85
N ASN A 557 -3.77 4.68 5.94
CA ASN A 557 -4.11 3.40 5.33
C ASN A 557 -4.11 2.29 6.37
N SER A 558 -5.02 1.33 6.20
CA SER A 558 -5.19 0.19 7.10
C SER A 558 -5.20 -1.12 6.30
N ALA A 559 -4.58 -2.16 6.85
CA ALA A 559 -4.73 -3.54 6.41
C ALA A 559 -5.11 -4.45 7.58
N VAL A 560 -6.01 -5.38 7.32
CA VAL A 560 -6.49 -6.36 8.29
C VAL A 560 -6.11 -7.75 7.84
N TRP A 561 -5.32 -8.42 8.68
CA TRP A 561 -4.85 -9.78 8.47
C TRP A 561 -5.55 -10.74 9.41
N LYS A 562 -5.78 -11.96 8.95
CA LYS A 562 -6.20 -13.09 9.80
C LYS A 562 -5.15 -14.19 9.74
N ALA A 563 -4.61 -14.59 10.88
CA ALA A 563 -3.67 -15.69 10.99
C ALA A 563 -4.35 -17.01 10.59
N LEU A 564 -3.74 -17.72 9.64
CA LEU A 564 -4.24 -19.02 9.16
C LEU A 564 -3.69 -20.19 9.96
N LYS A 565 -2.60 -19.97 10.69
CA LYS A 565 -1.90 -20.92 11.56
C LYS A 565 -1.32 -20.18 12.77
N THR A 566 -1.06 -20.92 13.84
CA THR A 566 -0.28 -20.42 14.99
C THR A 566 1.18 -20.34 14.56
N ILE A 567 1.83 -19.22 14.85
CA ILE A 567 3.24 -19.02 14.51
C ILE A 567 4.08 -19.40 15.72
N ASP A 568 4.85 -20.48 15.57
CA ASP A 568 5.78 -20.96 16.58
C ASP A 568 7.15 -20.25 16.39
N PRO A 569 7.65 -19.52 17.41
CA PRO A 569 8.95 -18.86 17.36
C PRO A 569 10.11 -19.77 17.00
N MET A 570 10.07 -21.05 17.37
CA MET A 570 11.15 -22.01 17.06
C MET A 570 11.36 -22.18 15.54
N ASN A 571 10.29 -22.04 14.75
CA ASN A 571 10.37 -22.11 13.29
C ASN A 571 10.90 -20.82 12.65
N LEU A 572 11.17 -19.78 13.45
CA LEU A 572 11.58 -18.47 12.97
C LEU A 572 13.06 -18.16 13.18
N GLU A 573 13.81 -18.99 13.94
CA GLU A 573 15.15 -18.68 14.48
C GLU A 573 16.11 -18.02 13.48
N LYS A 574 16.15 -18.49 12.22
CA LYS A 574 17.07 -17.95 11.20
C LYS A 574 16.49 -16.89 10.29
N THR A 575 15.23 -16.51 10.47
CA THR A 575 14.44 -15.88 9.41
C THR A 575 13.72 -14.61 9.84
N ASN A 576 13.57 -14.39 11.14
CA ASN A 576 12.90 -13.22 11.70
C ASN A 576 13.95 -12.29 12.34
N PRO A 577 13.93 -10.97 12.05
CA PRO A 577 14.99 -10.03 12.45
C PRO A 577 15.17 -9.91 13.97
N TRP A 578 14.20 -10.38 14.77
CA TRP A 578 14.22 -10.28 16.21
C TRP A 578 14.83 -11.48 16.93
N MET A 579 14.91 -12.65 16.31
CA MET A 579 15.08 -13.91 17.05
C MET A 579 16.37 -13.96 17.88
N ASP A 580 17.46 -13.39 17.38
CA ASP A 580 18.75 -13.36 18.11
C ASP A 580 18.68 -12.59 19.44
N GLU A 581 17.73 -11.65 19.57
CA GLU A 581 17.70 -10.67 20.66
C GLU A 581 16.30 -10.48 21.26
N ILE A 582 15.29 -11.24 20.84
CA ILE A 582 13.89 -11.06 21.27
C ILE A 582 13.69 -11.24 22.77
N HIS A 583 14.57 -12.02 23.41
CA HIS A 583 14.59 -12.26 24.85
C HIS A 583 15.01 -11.02 25.65
N GLU A 584 15.72 -10.06 25.04
CA GLU A 584 16.09 -8.77 25.65
C GLU A 584 14.89 -7.80 25.74
N PHE A 585 13.79 -8.09 25.04
CA PHE A 585 12.62 -7.21 24.95
C PHE A 585 11.44 -7.73 25.81
N PRO A 586 10.49 -6.88 26.23
CA PRO A 586 10.49 -5.43 26.07
C PRO A 586 11.51 -4.75 26.99
N VAL A 587 12.06 -3.64 26.53
CA VAL A 587 12.91 -2.76 27.32
C VAL A 587 12.12 -1.54 27.79
N ALA A 588 12.49 -0.99 28.95
CA ALA A 588 11.96 0.30 29.37
C ALA A 588 12.44 1.40 28.41
N VAL A 589 11.52 2.25 27.92
CA VAL A 589 11.84 3.37 27.02
C VAL A 589 11.50 4.70 27.72
N PRO A 590 12.45 5.29 28.46
CA PRO A 590 12.26 6.56 29.17
C PRO A 590 11.77 7.67 28.25
N ARG A 591 11.03 8.65 28.79
CA ARG A 591 10.56 9.82 28.02
C ARG A 591 11.70 10.65 27.44
N ILE A 592 12.81 10.71 28.18
CA ILE A 592 14.03 11.40 27.81
C ILE A 592 15.18 10.45 28.14
N THR A 593 16.04 10.17 27.18
CA THR A 593 17.29 9.45 27.38
C THR A 593 18.43 10.37 26.94
N PRO A 594 19.22 10.93 27.87
CA PRO A 594 20.30 11.86 27.52
C PRO A 594 21.28 11.24 26.54
N VAL A 595 21.81 12.05 25.61
CA VAL A 595 23.00 11.64 24.85
C VAL A 595 24.19 11.77 25.80
N SER A 596 24.86 10.65 26.08
CA SER A 596 26.03 10.68 26.95
C SER A 596 27.14 11.44 26.25
N SER A 597 27.68 12.50 26.86
CA SER A 597 28.88 13.16 26.35
C SER A 597 30.04 12.18 26.48
N SER A 598 30.60 11.71 25.36
CA SER A 598 31.92 11.09 25.38
C SER A 598 32.88 12.09 26.01
N SER A 599 33.42 11.73 27.17
CA SER A 599 34.51 12.47 27.82
C SER A 599 35.81 12.27 27.06
#